data_AF-A0A374N3L4-F1
#
_entry.id   AF-A0A374N3L4-F1
#
_cell.length_a   1.000
_cell.length_b   1.000
_cell.length_c   1.000
_cell.angle_alpha   90.00
_cell.angle_beta   90.00
_cell.angle_gamma   90.00
#
_symmetry.space_group_name_H-M   'P 1'
#
loop_
_entity.id
_entity.type
_entity.pdbx_description
1 polymer ?
#
loop_
_entity_poly.entity_id
_entity_poly.type
_entity_poly.pdbx_seq_one_letter_code
_entity_poly.pdbx_strand_id
1 'polypeptide(L)'
;MRITKKERKKNAEQFYNMFMSGCCNKTAIVAQKCVSTNPNINKVQFMAVPSPLSYGTPVIIAESNFGLTGCFAELLKNIHPEIIQEKSYFDDGFNEWLEENYHFRITYKDGFVFFLERD
;
A
#
# COMPACT_ATOMS: atom_id res chain seq x y z
N MET A 1 -7.82 -1.90 13.23
CA MET A 1 -8.13 -3.34 13.44
C MET A 1 -6.84 -4.07 13.84
N ARG A 2 -6.86 -5.03 14.77
CA ARG A 2 -5.64 -5.78 15.14
C ARG A 2 -5.37 -6.84 14.07
N ILE A 3 -4.14 -6.89 13.55
CA ILE A 3 -3.73 -7.84 12.51
C ILE A 3 -2.24 -8.17 12.68
N THR A 4 -1.86 -9.41 12.38
CA THR A 4 -0.46 -9.84 12.46
C THR A 4 0.33 -9.44 11.22
N LYS A 5 1.66 -9.37 11.34
CA LYS A 5 2.55 -9.12 10.20
C LYS A 5 2.43 -10.19 9.11
N LYS A 6 2.22 -11.46 9.50
CA LYS A 6 2.03 -12.59 8.56
C LYS A 6 0.76 -12.41 7.74
N GLU A 7 -0.34 -12.02 8.38
CA GLU A 7 -1.60 -11.75 7.68
C GLU A 7 -1.49 -10.54 6.76
N ARG A 8 -0.85 -9.44 7.19
CA ARG A 8 -0.61 -8.27 6.32
C ARG A 8 0.19 -8.63 5.08
N LYS A 9 1.24 -9.44 5.21
CA LYS A 9 2.02 -9.93 4.07
C LYS A 9 1.14 -10.69 3.08
N LYS A 10 0.38 -11.67 3.56
CA LYS A 10 -0.55 -12.44 2.72
C LYS A 10 -1.58 -11.53 2.04
N ASN A 11 -2.13 -10.57 2.76
CA ASN A 11 -3.11 -9.62 2.22
C ASN A 11 -2.49 -8.72 1.15
N ALA A 12 -1.26 -8.24 1.35
CA ALA A 12 -0.53 -7.43 0.38
C ALA A 12 -0.28 -8.21 -0.92
N GLU A 13 0.21 -9.44 -0.81
CA GLU A 13 0.42 -10.34 -1.96
C GLU A 13 -0.90 -10.58 -2.72
N GLN A 14 -1.99 -10.89 -2.01
CA GLN A 14 -3.31 -11.09 -2.62
C GLN A 14 -3.83 -9.81 -3.30
N PHE A 15 -3.73 -8.66 -2.63
CA PHE A 15 -4.10 -7.37 -3.18
C PHE A 15 -3.36 -7.08 -4.48
N TYR A 16 -2.04 -7.24 -4.50
CA TYR A 16 -1.21 -6.97 -5.68
C TYR A 16 -1.54 -7.93 -6.82
N ASN A 17 -1.61 -9.23 -6.56
CA ASN A 17 -1.94 -10.23 -7.58
C ASN A 17 -3.30 -9.96 -8.21
N MET A 18 -4.31 -9.59 -7.42
CA MET A 18 -5.63 -9.25 -7.94
C MET A 18 -5.65 -7.91 -8.66
N PHE A 19 -4.88 -6.93 -8.22
CA PHE A 19 -4.73 -5.65 -8.92
C PHE A 19 -4.10 -5.87 -10.29
N MET A 20 -3.04 -6.68 -10.38
CA MET A 20 -2.30 -6.96 -11.62
C MET A 20 -3.01 -7.90 -12.59
N SER A 21 -3.91 -8.75 -12.12
CA SER A 21 -4.65 -9.69 -12.99
C SER A 21 -6.12 -9.34 -13.17
N GLY A 22 -6.65 -8.39 -12.40
CA GLY A 22 -8.07 -8.05 -12.36
C GLY A 22 -8.55 -7.25 -13.58
N CYS A 23 -9.87 -7.13 -13.75
CA CYS A 23 -10.46 -6.41 -14.88
C CYS A 23 -10.30 -4.89 -14.78
N CYS A 24 -10.19 -4.36 -13.56
CA CYS A 24 -10.00 -2.94 -13.32
C CYS A 24 -8.50 -2.58 -13.31
N ASN A 25 -8.13 -1.56 -14.08
CA ASN A 25 -6.76 -1.03 -14.08
C ASN A 25 -6.50 -0.02 -12.93
N LYS A 26 -7.52 0.27 -12.12
CA LYS A 26 -7.45 1.20 -10.99
C LYS A 26 -7.86 0.53 -9.69
N THR A 27 -7.18 0.88 -8.61
CA THR A 27 -7.55 0.49 -7.24
C THR A 27 -7.25 1.60 -6.24
N ALA A 28 -7.80 1.49 -5.05
CA ALA A 28 -7.64 2.46 -3.97
C ALA A 28 -6.98 1.84 -2.75
N ILE A 29 -6.05 2.57 -2.16
CA ILE A 29 -5.53 2.33 -0.81
C ILE A 29 -6.02 3.47 0.08
N VAL A 30 -6.62 3.12 1.21
CA VAL A 30 -7.02 4.06 2.26
C VAL A 30 -6.02 3.99 3.41
N ALA A 31 -5.42 5.11 3.76
CA ALA A 31 -4.58 5.29 4.92
C ALA A 31 -5.41 5.69 6.14
N GLN A 32 -5.54 4.76 7.08
CA GLN A 32 -6.15 4.98 8.38
C GLN A 32 -5.09 5.39 9.40
N LYS A 33 -5.14 6.64 9.86
CA LYS A 33 -4.37 7.08 11.02
C LYS A 33 -4.95 6.44 12.28
N CYS A 34 -4.09 5.79 13.05
CA CYS A 34 -4.44 5.19 14.32
C CYS A 34 -4.06 6.16 15.44
N VAL A 35 -5.00 6.41 16.36
CA VAL A 35 -4.74 7.26 17.53
C VAL A 35 -3.66 6.60 18.39
N SER A 36 -2.63 7.38 18.73
CA SER A 36 -1.56 6.99 19.64
C SER A 36 -1.49 8.00 20.78
N THR A 37 -1.29 7.50 22.00
CA THR A 37 -1.01 8.34 23.18
C THR A 37 0.45 8.80 23.20
N ASN A 38 1.33 8.16 22.43
CA ASN A 38 2.71 8.58 22.26
C ASN A 38 2.84 9.48 21.02
N PRO A 39 3.23 10.76 21.16
CA PRO A 39 3.33 11.71 20.05
C PRO A 39 4.43 11.36 19.03
N ASN A 40 5.41 10.53 19.41
CA ASN A 40 6.47 10.07 18.51
C ASN A 40 6.03 8.89 17.63
N ILE A 41 4.82 8.36 17.82
CA ILE A 41 4.28 7.26 17.03
C ILE A 41 3.24 7.84 16.07
N ASN A 42 3.57 7.81 14.78
CA ASN A 42 2.62 8.11 13.71
C ASN A 42 2.11 6.79 13.13
N LYS A 43 1.22 6.12 13.88
CA LYS A 43 0.71 4.82 13.47
C LYS A 43 -0.29 4.96 12.33
N VAL A 44 -0.01 4.33 11.19
CA VAL A 44 -0.89 4.29 10.02
C VAL A 44 -1.12 2.84 9.60
N GLN A 45 -2.32 2.55 9.13
CA GLN A 45 -2.69 1.29 8.48
C GLN A 45 -3.11 1.58 7.04
N PHE A 46 -2.62 0.81 6.08
CA PHE A 46 -3.13 0.80 4.71
C PHE A 46 -4.21 -0.27 4.58
N MET A 47 -5.38 0.15 4.13
CA MET A 47 -6.53 -0.70 3.85
C MET A 47 -6.80 -0.70 2.36
N ALA A 48 -7.03 -1.89 1.80
CA ALA A 48 -7.40 -2.04 0.40
C ALA A 48 -8.37 -3.21 0.23
N VAL A 49 -9.05 -3.26 -0.91
CA VAL A 49 -9.92 -4.37 -1.28
C VAL A 49 -9.17 -5.28 -2.25
N PRO A 50 -8.80 -6.51 -1.84
CA PRO A 50 -8.25 -7.50 -2.75
C PRO A 50 -9.42 -8.11 -3.54
N SER A 51 -9.77 -7.48 -4.65
CA SER A 51 -10.86 -7.94 -5.53
C SER A 51 -10.61 -7.52 -6.98
N PRO A 52 -10.90 -8.37 -7.96
CA PRO A 52 -10.78 -8.03 -9.38
C PRO A 52 -11.87 -7.07 -9.87
N LEU A 53 -12.92 -6.80 -9.07
CA LEU A 53 -14.10 -6.04 -9.46
C LEU A 53 -14.29 -4.73 -8.65
N SER A 54 -13.26 -4.29 -7.91
CA SER A 54 -13.27 -3.04 -7.12
C SER A 54 -14.35 -2.96 -6.02
N TYR A 55 -14.93 -4.09 -5.60
CA TYR A 55 -15.82 -4.19 -4.44
C TYR A 55 -15.46 -5.40 -3.57
N GLY A 56 -15.70 -5.31 -2.26
CA GLY A 56 -15.41 -6.37 -1.29
C GLY A 56 -15.09 -5.85 0.11
N THR A 57 -14.70 -6.77 1.00
CA THR A 57 -14.30 -6.43 2.37
C THR A 57 -12.88 -5.87 2.38
N PRO A 58 -12.65 -4.65 2.88
CA PRO A 58 -11.30 -4.10 2.97
C PRO A 58 -10.49 -4.86 4.02
N VAL A 59 -9.22 -5.11 3.71
CA VAL A 59 -8.24 -5.74 4.59
C VAL A 59 -7.05 -4.82 4.80
N ILE A 60 -6.33 -5.01 5.90
CA ILE A 60 -5.07 -4.29 6.13
C ILE A 60 -3.96 -4.99 5.35
N ILE A 61 -3.28 -4.22 4.49
CA ILE A 61 -2.16 -4.69 3.65
C ILE A 61 -0.80 -4.21 4.18
N ALA A 62 -0.76 -3.13 4.96
CA ALA A 62 0.45 -2.64 5.62
C ALA A 62 0.11 -1.84 6.88
N GLU A 63 1.04 -1.78 7.82
CA GLU A 63 0.98 -1.01 9.06
C GLU A 63 2.38 -0.52 9.44
N SER A 64 2.50 0.76 9.80
CA SER A 64 3.75 1.29 10.33
C SER A 64 3.54 2.34 11.40
N ASN A 65 4.51 2.43 12.31
CA ASN A 65 4.62 3.52 13.30
C ASN A 65 5.30 4.77 12.72
N PHE A 66 5.82 4.69 11.49
CA PHE A 66 6.55 5.75 10.79
C PHE A 66 5.71 6.38 9.67
N GLY A 67 4.39 6.42 9.84
CA GLY A 67 3.47 7.05 8.90
C GLY A 67 3.39 6.37 7.53
N LEU A 68 3.10 7.17 6.50
CA LEU A 68 2.90 6.73 5.13
C LEU A 68 4.14 6.06 4.55
N THR A 69 5.32 6.65 4.75
CA THR A 69 6.61 6.12 4.26
C THR A 69 6.82 4.69 4.73
N GLY A 70 6.60 4.42 6.02
CA GLY A 70 6.74 3.09 6.56
C GLY A 70 5.67 2.10 6.07
N CYS A 71 4.46 2.57 5.77
CA CYS A 71 3.41 1.72 5.20
C CYS A 71 3.73 1.33 3.75
N PHE A 72 4.19 2.27 2.93
CA PHE A 72 4.66 1.97 1.58
C PHE A 72 5.85 1.00 1.63
N ALA A 73 6.83 1.23 2.50
CA ALA A 73 7.96 0.31 2.65
C ALA A 73 7.55 -1.11 3.04
N GLU A 74 6.61 -1.28 3.98
CA GLU A 74 6.10 -2.62 4.32
C GLU A 74 5.32 -3.25 3.17
N LEU A 75 4.45 -2.48 2.50
CA LEU A 75 3.66 -2.96 1.36
C LEU A 75 4.57 -3.47 0.23
N LEU A 76 5.49 -2.62 -0.23
CA LEU A 76 6.38 -2.90 -1.35
C LEU A 76 7.29 -4.10 -1.08
N LYS A 77 7.82 -4.20 0.15
CA LYS A 77 8.62 -5.36 0.59
C LYS A 77 7.80 -6.66 0.64
N ASN A 78 6.51 -6.59 0.93
CA ASN A 78 5.67 -7.78 1.01
C ASN A 78 5.29 -8.30 -0.38
N ILE A 79 5.07 -7.42 -1.36
CA ILE A 79 4.63 -7.81 -2.72
C ILE A 79 5.79 -8.27 -3.61
N HIS A 80 6.96 -7.62 -3.50
CA HIS A 80 8.18 -8.00 -4.21
C HIS A 80 9.39 -7.90 -3.25
N PRO A 81 9.61 -8.92 -2.41
CA PRO A 81 10.72 -8.93 -1.44
C PRO A 81 12.11 -8.93 -2.08
N GLU A 82 12.22 -9.29 -3.35
CA GLU A 82 13.44 -9.29 -4.15
C GLU A 82 13.86 -7.90 -4.64
N ILE A 83 12.94 -6.94 -4.67
CA ILE A 83 13.22 -5.57 -5.09
C ILE A 83 13.77 -4.79 -3.89
N ILE A 84 14.97 -4.22 -4.06
CA ILE A 84 15.57 -3.33 -3.07
C ILE A 84 14.91 -1.96 -3.22
N GLN A 85 14.30 -1.46 -2.15
CA GLN A 85 13.68 -0.14 -2.19
C GLN A 85 14.74 0.96 -2.23
N GLU A 86 14.81 1.66 -3.36
CA GLU A 86 15.74 2.79 -3.58
C GLU A 86 15.12 4.15 -3.30
N LYS A 87 13.78 4.24 -3.38
CA LYS A 87 13.01 5.48 -3.21
C LYS A 87 12.01 5.36 -2.07
N SER A 88 12.01 6.34 -1.19
CA SER A 88 10.98 6.53 -0.16
C SER A 88 9.79 7.29 -0.73
N TYR A 89 8.62 7.16 -0.09
CA TYR A 89 7.37 7.77 -0.55
C TYR A 89 7.43 9.29 -0.81
N PHE A 90 8.25 10.03 -0.05
CA PHE A 90 8.41 11.48 -0.20
C PHE A 90 9.57 11.88 -1.12
N ASP A 91 10.33 10.93 -1.64
CA ASP A 91 11.45 11.23 -2.53
C ASP A 91 10.95 11.58 -3.92
N ASP A 92 11.63 12.53 -4.57
CA ASP A 92 11.42 12.82 -5.99
C ASP A 92 11.72 11.56 -6.83
N GLY A 93 10.86 11.28 -7.81
CA GLY A 93 10.97 10.09 -8.65
C GLY A 93 10.34 8.82 -8.07
N PHE A 94 9.66 8.88 -6.90
CA PHE A 94 9.05 7.70 -6.30
C PHE A 94 7.98 7.06 -7.21
N ASN A 95 7.22 7.87 -7.95
CA ASN A 95 6.13 7.37 -8.77
C ASN A 95 6.63 6.65 -10.03
N GLU A 96 7.64 7.23 -10.67
CA GLU A 96 8.36 6.69 -11.81
C GLU A 96 9.04 5.37 -11.42
N TRP A 97 9.69 5.35 -10.24
CA TRP A 97 10.30 4.14 -9.70
C TRP A 97 9.26 3.04 -9.42
N LEU A 98 8.07 3.38 -8.91
CA LEU A 98 6.98 2.41 -8.74
C LEU A 98 6.51 1.83 -10.09
N GLU A 99 6.38 2.67 -11.11
CA GLU A 99 5.92 2.25 -12.44
C GLU A 99 6.93 1.27 -13.08
N GLU A 100 8.22 1.58 -12.99
CA GLU A 100 9.31 0.74 -13.51
C GLU A 100 9.44 -0.61 -12.79
N ASN A 101 9.28 -0.65 -11.47
CA ASN A 101 9.63 -1.81 -10.64
C ASN A 101 8.41 -2.64 -10.22
N TYR A 102 7.25 -2.01 -10.08
CA TYR A 102 6.02 -2.62 -9.57
C TYR A 102 4.85 -2.52 -10.56
N HIS A 103 5.04 -1.93 -11.75
CA HIS A 103 4.05 -1.87 -12.82
C HIS A 103 2.75 -1.15 -12.45
N PHE A 104 2.82 -0.21 -11.49
CA PHE A 104 1.75 0.72 -11.19
C PHE A 104 2.30 2.05 -10.73
N ARG A 105 1.46 3.08 -10.82
CA ARG A 105 1.75 4.42 -10.31
C ARG A 105 0.60 4.95 -9.46
N ILE A 106 0.90 5.92 -8.61
CA ILE A 106 -0.07 6.70 -7.85
C ILE A 106 -0.57 7.83 -8.75
N THR A 107 -1.86 7.83 -9.09
CA THR A 107 -2.48 8.87 -9.95
C THR A 107 -3.28 9.90 -9.17
N TYR A 108 -3.60 9.62 -7.90
CA TYR A 108 -4.18 10.57 -6.97
C TYR A 108 -3.69 10.29 -5.56
N LYS A 109 -3.45 11.36 -4.80
CA LYS A 109 -3.06 11.31 -3.39
C LYS A 109 -3.56 12.55 -2.64
N ASP A 110 -4.15 12.36 -1.47
CA ASP A 110 -4.53 13.44 -0.54
C ASP A 110 -4.03 13.19 0.91
N GLY A 111 -3.22 12.15 1.10
CA GLY A 111 -2.69 11.72 2.40
C GLY A 111 -3.62 10.77 3.17
N PHE A 112 -4.84 10.55 2.71
CA PHE A 112 -5.80 9.57 3.24
C PHE A 112 -6.18 8.52 2.21
N VAL A 113 -6.25 8.88 0.93
CA VAL A 113 -6.58 8.00 -0.18
C VAL A 113 -5.47 8.10 -1.23
N PHE A 114 -5.07 6.94 -1.73
CA PHE A 114 -4.15 6.78 -2.85
C PHE A 114 -4.85 5.97 -3.94
N PHE A 115 -5.07 6.57 -5.11
CA PHE A 115 -5.47 5.78 -6.27
C PHE A 115 -4.22 5.30 -7.00
N LEU A 116 -4.18 3.99 -7.22
CA LEU A 116 -3.17 3.32 -8.02
C LEU A 116 -3.77 3.02 -9.39
N GLU A 117 -2.97 3.22 -10.42
CA GLU A 117 -3.28 2.83 -11.80
C GLU A 117 -2.13 1.99 -12.34
N ARG A 118 -2.48 0.90 -13.00
CA ARG A 118 -1.57 0.09 -13.82
C ARG A 118 -1.87 0.35 -15.29
N ASP A 119 -0.85 0.18 -16.12
CA ASP A 119 -0.99 0.26 -17.57
C ASP A 119 -1.79 -0.93 -18.15
#